data_AF-A0A6N1C8U6-F1
#
_entry.id   AF-A0A6N1C8U6-F1
#
_cell.length_a   1.000
_cell.length_b   1.000
_cell.length_c   1.000
_cell.angle_alpha   90.00
_cell.angle_beta   90.00
_cell.angle_gamma   90.00
#
_symmetry.space_group_name_H-M   'P 1'
#
loop_
_entity.id
_entity.type
_entity.pdbx_description
1 polymer ?
#
loop_
_entity_poly.entity_id
_entity_poly.type
_entity_poly.pdbx_seq_one_letter_code
_entity_poly.pdbx_strand_id
1 'polypeptide(L)' 'MSATRNANGYSVSQDKDGQWWIINYHGEQVAGPLPSKAMAVEVAAVFQDERAAPAAKERDTAPARSPRRKK' A
#
# COMPACT_ATOMS: atom_id res chain seq x y z
N MET A 1 7.12 6.83 -13.85
CA MET A 1 5.97 6.56 -12.96
C MET A 1 6.50 5.94 -11.67
N SER A 2 6.40 6.65 -10.54
CA SER A 2 6.87 6.16 -9.24
C SER A 2 5.70 6.09 -8.25
N ALA A 3 4.95 5.00 -8.31
CA ALA A 3 3.90 4.71 -7.34
C ALA A 3 4.55 4.45 -5.97
N THR A 4 4.21 5.27 -4.97
CA THR A 4 4.68 5.04 -3.59
C THR A 4 3.51 4.47 -2.79
N ARG A 5 3.71 3.29 -2.22
CA ARG A 5 2.72 2.62 -1.39
C ARG A 5 2.85 3.11 0.05
N ASN A 6 1.75 3.55 0.64
CA ASN A 6 1.69 3.97 2.03
C ASN A 6 1.38 2.77 2.95
N ALA A 7 1.70 2.89 4.24
CA ALA A 7 1.46 1.89 5.26
C ALA A 7 -0.03 1.51 5.41
N ASN A 8 -0.94 2.44 5.11
CA ASN A 8 -2.40 2.23 5.24
C ASN A 8 -3.05 1.53 4.04
N GLY A 9 -2.27 0.98 3.10
CA GLY A 9 -2.81 0.26 1.94
C GLY A 9 -3.21 1.16 0.76
N TYR A 10 -3.09 2.48 0.90
CA TYR A 10 -3.27 3.44 -0.20
C TYR A 10 -1.98 3.60 -1.02
N SER A 11 -2.14 3.91 -2.30
CA SER A 11 -1.04 4.20 -3.22
C SER A 11 -1.17 5.61 -3.75
N VAL A 12 -0.05 6.33 -3.90
CA VAL A 12 -0.05 7.64 -4.55
C VAL A 12 0.52 7.54 -5.95
N SER A 13 -0.18 8.14 -6.92
CA SER A 13 0.23 8.18 -8.32
C SER A 13 0.22 9.61 -8.85
N GLN A 14 1.20 9.94 -9.69
CA GLN A 14 1.26 11.21 -10.40
C GLN A 14 0.61 11.06 -11.77
N ASP A 15 -0.28 11.98 -12.11
CA ASP A 15 -0.88 12.08 -13.43
C ASP A 15 0.00 12.89 -14.40
N LYS A 16 -0.38 12.91 -15.68
CA LYS A 16 0.34 13.59 -16.78
C LYS A 16 0.48 15.09 -16.57
N ASP A 17 -0.46 15.69 -15.84
CA ASP A 17 -0.46 17.12 -15.50
C ASP A 17 0.43 17.44 -14.28
N GLY A 18 1.16 16.46 -13.75
CA GLY A 18 2.01 16.60 -12.57
C GLY A 18 1.25 16.58 -11.25
N GLN A 19 -0.09 16.46 -11.30
CA GLN A 19 -0.98 16.35 -10.15
C GLN A 19 -0.89 14.96 -9.50
N TRP A 20 -1.11 14.91 -8.19
CA TRP A 20 -1.03 13.68 -7.41
C TRP A 20 -2.41 13.22 -6.97
N TRP A 21 -2.65 11.91 -7.10
CA TRP A 21 -3.89 11.25 -6.73
C TRP A 21 -3.60 10.11 -5.76
N ILE A 22 -4.51 9.94 -4.81
CA ILE A 22 -4.51 8.84 -3.85
C ILE A 22 -5.47 7.78 -4.39
N ILE A 23 -4.95 6.57 -4.47
CA ILE A 23 -5.62 5.40 -5.02
C ILE A 23 -5.81 4.39 -3.90
N ASN A 24 -7.03 3.89 -3.72
CA ASN A 24 -7.34 2.83 -2.76
C ASN A 24 -6.84 1.46 -3.26
N TYR A 25 -7.02 0.42 -2.44
CA TYR A 25 -6.64 -0.96 -2.82
C TYR A 25 -7.49 -1.54 -3.96
N HIS A 26 -8.65 -0.96 -4.26
CA HIS A 26 -9.48 -1.31 -5.42
C HIS A 26 -9.00 -0.64 -6.73
N GLY A 27 -8.00 0.23 -6.66
CA GLY A 27 -7.51 0.96 -7.83
C GLY A 27 -8.31 2.23 -8.16
N GLU A 28 -9.19 2.66 -7.26
CA GLU A 28 -10.03 3.85 -7.44
C GLU A 28 -9.34 5.09 -6.86
N GLN A 29 -9.45 6.20 -7.58
CA GLN A 29 -8.98 7.50 -7.09
C GLN A 29 -9.95 8.01 -6.03
N VAL A 30 -9.47 8.13 -4.80
CA VAL A 30 -10.28 8.53 -3.64
C VAL A 30 -9.99 9.95 -3.16
N ALA A 31 -8.83 10.52 -3.53
CA ALA A 31 -8.50 11.91 -3.22
C ALA A 31 -7.49 12.49 -4.22
N GLY A 32 -7.67 13.77 -4.52
CA GLY A 32 -6.87 14.55 -5.46
C GLY A 32 -7.73 15.61 -6.16
N PRO A 33 -7.15 16.46 -7.03
CA PRO A 33 -5.73 16.53 -7.36
C PRO A 33 -4.89 17.27 -6.31
N LEU A 34 -3.72 16.74 -5.98
CA LEU A 34 -2.79 17.33 -5.02
C LEU A 34 -1.54 17.91 -5.71
N PRO A 35 -0.97 19.01 -5.21
CA PRO A 35 0.12 19.72 -5.86
C PRO A 35 1.50 19.05 -5.68
N SER A 36 1.66 18.16 -4.71
CA SER A 36 2.95 17.51 -4.44
C SER A 36 2.82 16.09 -3.93
N LYS A 37 3.89 15.31 -4.12
CA LYS A 37 4.00 13.94 -3.59
C LYS A 37 3.88 13.90 -2.07
N ALA A 38 4.55 14.80 -1.36
CA ALA A 38 4.55 14.83 0.10
C ALA A 38 3.13 15.02 0.64
N MET A 39 2.38 15.96 0.05
CA MET A 39 0.99 16.19 0.43
C MET A 39 0.10 14.98 0.15
N ALA A 40 0.30 14.29 -0.97
CA ALA A 40 -0.42 13.05 -1.26
C ALA A 40 -0.09 11.91 -0.27
N VAL A 41 1.18 11.81 0.16
CA VAL A 41 1.59 10.82 1.17
C VAL A 41 0.98 11.13 2.53
N GLU A 42 1.01 12.40 2.96
CA GLU A 42 0.42 12.84 4.24
C GLU A 42 -1.08 12.61 4.26
N VAL A 43 -1.80 13.01 3.21
CA VAL A 43 -3.25 12.77 3.11
C VAL A 43 -3.53 11.27 3.09
N ALA A 44 -2.79 10.48 2.30
CA ALA A 44 -2.94 9.01 2.29
C ALA A 44 -2.63 8.35 3.65
N ALA A 45 -1.80 8.97 4.50
CA ALA A 45 -1.47 8.46 5.84
C ALA A 45 -2.58 8.75 6.86
N VAL A 46 -3.40 9.77 6.62
CA VAL A 46 -4.58 10.09 7.43
C VAL A 46 -5.80 9.26 7.03
N PHE A 47 -5.86 8.81 5.78
CA PHE A 47 -6.93 7.91 5.32
C PHE A 47 -6.92 6.63 6.16
N GLN A 48 -8.04 6.40 6.86
CA GLN A 48 -8.34 5.21 7.63
C GLN A 48 -9.53 4.54 6.95
N ASP A 49 -9.36 3.29 6.52
CA ASP A 49 -10.50 2.48 6.09
C ASP A 49 -11.27 2.07 7.36
N GLU A 50 -12.56 2.43 7.45
CA GLU A 50 -13.42 2.03 8.57
C GLU A 50 -13.53 0.50 8.69
N ARG A 51 -13.26 -0.22 7.59
CA ARG A 51 -13.04 -1.66 7.63
C ARG A 51 -11.54 -1.89 7.69
N ALA A 52 -11.07 -2.38 8.84
CA ALA A 52 -9.71 -2.86 9.00
C ALA A 52 -9.33 -3.70 7.77
N ALA A 53 -8.31 -3.24 7.03
CA ALA A 53 -7.77 -3.98 5.91
C ALA A 53 -7.53 -5.42 6.40
N PRO A 54 -7.99 -6.46 5.67
CA PRO A 54 -7.81 -7.83 6.10
C PRO A 54 -6.32 -8.00 6.37
N ALA A 55 -5.99 -8.27 7.64
CA ALA A 55 -4.62 -8.35 8.11
C ALA A 55 -3.84 -9.15 7.07
N ALA A 56 -2.83 -8.50 6.47
CA ALA A 56 -1.93 -9.18 5.57
C ALA A 56 -1.34 -10.31 6.41
N LYS A 57 -1.86 -11.52 6.19
CA LYS A 57 -1.40 -12.71 6.89
C LYS A 57 0.09 -12.74 6.61
N GLU A 58 0.88 -12.41 7.63
CA GLU A 58 2.30 -12.72 7.65
C GLU A 58 2.38 -14.13 7.10
N ARG A 59 3.00 -14.28 5.92
CA ARG A 59 3.26 -15.60 5.39
C ARG A 59 4.07 -16.27 6.48
N ASP A 60 3.40 -17.18 7.18
CA ASP A 60 3.99 -18.15 8.09
C ASP A 60 5.22 -18.66 7.35
N THR A 61 6.39 -18.16 7.77
CA THR A 61 7.66 -18.65 7.29
C THR A 61 7.74 -20.06 7.82
N ALA A 62 7.21 -20.99 7.03
CA ALA A 62 7.29 -22.42 7.25
C ALA A 62 8.76 -22.72 7.59
N PRO A 63 9.08 -23.22 8.80
CA PRO A 63 10.44 -23.62 9.07
C PRO A 63 10.75 -24.79 8.14
N ALA A 64 11.79 -24.58 7.34
CA ALA A 64 12.28 -25.52 6.36
C ALA A 64 12.51 -26.91 6.98
N ARG A 65 11.96 -27.92 6.29
CA ARG A 65 12.28 -29.35 6.38
C ARG A 65 13.60 -29.65 7.10
N SER A 66 13.52 -30.29 8.27
CA SER A 66 14.64 -31.05 8.83
C SER A 66 14.85 -32.33 8.02
N PRO A 67 16.06 -32.65 7.52
CA PRO A 67 16.31 -33.95 6.92
C PRO A 67 16.49 -34.98 8.04
N ARG A 68 15.50 -35.85 8.22
CA ARG A 68 15.64 -37.04 9.08
C ARG A 68 16.66 -37.99 8.43
N ARG A 69 17.89 -37.98 8.95
CA ARG A 69 18.85 -39.08 8.80
C ARG A 69 18.19 -40.36 9.31
N LYS A 70 18.07 -41.38 8.46
CA LYS A 70 17.88 -42.78 8.90
C LYS A 70 19.18 -43.55 8.70
N LYS A 71 19.47 -44.34 9.73
CA LYS A 71 20.64 -45.17 9.98
C LYS A 71 20.51 -46.49 9.22
#